data_AF-A0A966Q0H3-F1
#
_entry.id   AF-A0A966Q0H3-F1
#
_cell.length_a   1.000
_cell.length_b   1.000
_cell.length_c   1.000
_cell.angle_alpha   90.00
_cell.angle_beta   90.00
_cell.angle_gamma   90.00
#
_symmetry.space_group_name_H-M   'P 1'
#
loop_
_entity.id
_entity.type
_entity.pdbx_description
1 polymer ?
#
loop_
_entity_poly.entity_id
_entity_poly.type
_entity_poly.pdbx_seq_one_letter_code
_entity_poly.pdbx_strand_id
1 'polypeptide(L)'
;MAYEPSELMFAGAILFPVDTLKDVISKSQKSNPKKGEGFEALDAFLDKILGSMKNIYMGEKLGTNSDADVIAFKNKVTIAKPKSGKPLTDSEMKSNMAVYSDIIRGISAAVCVREDVLIGAHKKATPTVYMTGNKWHPDIEPFNIKLNGQKFAYNSTDIMLGFGKSYYGISLKKKDTPDAPDPTLINKTFQNALAGPNFKQLLKDVTAAKTAAFAGIVLDAVNAGVISWKDVCMKEGVKAKTQKKFSDWANSPEGLAELIECKYIDKTLFGKEKYVNTKGWSGSGFSKYTGSDYLIPNEKDLGKIESGLSEKKVLKNPKSMRAYVNGRLKEKDMSKNAVFNSYAANMSKYASVLGNSLISIILKTELNDRLKAVRITDDAKIGKGKALTDVYDFYFFLVTGTGSVSITKKTEINPRTKAKSVVENANVSYSKGTSTSLKTILCGLTRIENDLKKKGGYFIELDAGKAKERNAAKIFLKLKRGTKSQSVDILEMEFRFKGDFMADPQFQAVLSKDFKVVLSSDMAAMYKKECKGY
;
A
#
# COMPACT_ATOMS: atom_id res chain seq x y z
N MET A 1 -9.91 -14.19 -7.83
CA MET A 1 -10.27 -12.94 -8.51
C MET A 1 -9.02 -12.09 -8.64
N ALA A 2 -8.65 -11.76 -9.87
CA ALA A 2 -7.44 -10.99 -10.14
C ALA A 2 -7.59 -9.48 -9.90
N TYR A 3 -8.83 -8.97 -9.80
CA TYR A 3 -9.14 -7.53 -9.81
C TYR A 3 -9.76 -7.06 -8.49
N GLU A 4 -9.56 -5.79 -8.13
CA GLU A 4 -10.27 -5.17 -7.00
C GLU A 4 -11.66 -4.66 -7.43
N PRO A 5 -12.69 -4.71 -6.55
CA PRO A 5 -14.02 -4.19 -6.87
C PRO A 5 -14.00 -2.75 -7.39
N SER A 6 -13.19 -1.88 -6.80
CA SER A 6 -13.06 -0.48 -7.22
C SER A 6 -12.51 -0.30 -8.64
N GLU A 7 -11.63 -1.19 -9.10
CA GLU A 7 -11.12 -1.14 -10.48
C GLU A 7 -12.23 -1.46 -11.47
N LEU A 8 -13.04 -2.49 -11.15
CA LEU A 8 -14.19 -2.89 -11.96
C LEU A 8 -15.30 -1.83 -11.97
N MET A 9 -15.51 -1.11 -10.86
CA MET A 9 -16.42 0.03 -10.83
C MET A 9 -15.97 1.13 -11.80
N PHE A 10 -14.67 1.45 -11.85
CA PHE A 10 -14.16 2.39 -12.85
C PHE A 10 -14.29 1.83 -14.27
N ALA A 11 -13.93 0.55 -14.49
CA ALA A 11 -13.96 -0.09 -15.81
C ALA A 11 -15.36 -0.09 -16.44
N GLY A 12 -16.40 -0.28 -15.62
CA GLY A 12 -17.78 -0.12 -16.06
C GLY A 12 -18.18 1.35 -16.21
N ALA A 13 -17.85 2.20 -15.23
CA ALA A 13 -18.23 3.61 -15.25
C ALA A 13 -17.66 4.39 -16.44
N ILE A 14 -16.43 4.09 -16.88
CA ILE A 14 -15.78 4.79 -18.00
C ILE A 14 -16.52 4.59 -19.33
N LEU A 15 -17.39 3.57 -19.45
CA LEU A 15 -18.21 3.34 -20.64
C LEU A 15 -19.40 4.32 -20.76
N PHE A 16 -19.71 5.09 -19.71
CA PHE A 16 -20.84 6.01 -19.71
C PHE A 16 -20.40 7.47 -19.93
N PRO A 17 -21.25 8.31 -20.55
CA PRO A 17 -21.01 9.75 -20.68
C PRO A 17 -20.90 10.46 -19.32
N VAL A 18 -20.13 11.56 -19.28
CA VAL A 18 -19.91 12.35 -18.04
C VAL A 18 -21.21 12.83 -17.41
N ASP A 19 -22.19 13.25 -18.22
CA ASP A 19 -23.47 13.75 -17.70
C ASP A 19 -24.27 12.66 -16.99
N THR A 20 -24.22 11.42 -17.50
CA THR A 20 -24.83 10.25 -16.83
C THR A 20 -24.16 10.00 -15.49
N LEU A 21 -22.82 10.08 -15.44
CA LEU A 21 -22.06 9.88 -14.21
C LEU A 21 -22.36 10.96 -13.15
N LYS A 22 -22.43 12.23 -13.57
CA LYS A 22 -22.77 13.36 -12.70
C LYS A 22 -24.22 13.30 -12.20
N ASP A 23 -25.15 12.84 -13.04
CA ASP A 23 -26.55 12.63 -12.65
C ASP A 23 -26.70 11.59 -11.55
N VAL A 24 -25.98 10.45 -11.65
CA VAL A 24 -25.95 9.42 -10.59
C VAL A 24 -25.50 10.03 -9.27
N ILE A 25 -24.38 10.76 -9.25
CA ILE A 25 -23.87 11.41 -8.02
C ILE A 25 -24.88 12.42 -7.46
N SER A 26 -25.44 13.29 -8.31
CA SER A 26 -26.41 14.31 -7.91
C SER A 26 -27.65 13.69 -7.26
N LYS A 27 -28.14 12.57 -7.80
CA LYS A 27 -29.26 11.82 -7.22
C LYS A 27 -28.88 11.15 -5.90
N SER A 28 -27.70 10.56 -5.81
CA SER A 28 -27.20 9.90 -4.58
C SER A 28 -26.94 10.87 -3.43
N GLN A 29 -26.67 12.15 -3.70
CA GLN A 29 -26.47 13.16 -2.65
C GLN A 29 -27.78 13.69 -2.04
N LYS A 30 -28.95 13.42 -2.66
CA LYS A 30 -30.27 13.91 -2.23
C LYS A 30 -31.03 12.90 -1.34
N SER A 31 -30.34 11.87 -0.90
CA SER A 31 -30.88 10.61 -0.37
C SER A 31 -31.18 10.61 1.14
N ASN A 32 -32.21 9.89 1.60
CA ASN A 32 -32.60 9.80 3.03
C ASN A 32 -32.79 8.33 3.50
N PRO A 33 -31.79 7.72 4.17
CA PRO A 33 -31.73 6.28 4.41
C PRO A 33 -32.76 5.70 5.39
N LYS A 34 -33.53 6.50 6.13
CA LYS A 34 -34.52 6.00 7.11
C LYS A 34 -35.69 5.22 6.49
N LYS A 35 -35.90 5.33 5.18
CA LYS A 35 -36.95 4.56 4.47
C LYS A 35 -36.42 3.39 3.66
N GLY A 36 -35.11 3.11 3.71
CA GLY A 36 -34.45 2.26 2.70
C GLY A 36 -34.38 2.93 1.32
N GLU A 37 -34.80 4.19 1.24
CA GLU A 37 -34.78 5.03 0.06
C GLU A 37 -33.49 5.85 0.07
N GLY A 38 -32.75 5.91 -1.04
CA GLY A 38 -31.59 6.79 -1.16
C GLY A 38 -30.36 6.24 -1.90
N PHE A 39 -30.25 4.93 -2.08
CA PHE A 39 -29.16 4.38 -2.90
C PHE A 39 -29.66 3.81 -4.22
N GLU A 40 -30.92 4.01 -4.61
CA GLU A 40 -31.50 3.50 -5.86
C GLU A 40 -30.71 3.95 -7.08
N ALA A 41 -30.20 5.19 -7.06
CA ALA A 41 -29.34 5.68 -8.12
C ALA A 41 -28.02 4.89 -8.20
N LEU A 42 -27.43 4.52 -7.06
CA LEU A 42 -26.21 3.70 -7.03
C LEU A 42 -26.50 2.23 -7.33
N ASP A 43 -27.62 1.69 -6.85
CA ASP A 43 -28.07 0.32 -7.13
C ASP A 43 -28.36 0.15 -8.63
N ALA A 44 -29.14 1.04 -9.21
CA ALA A 44 -29.44 1.02 -10.64
C ALA A 44 -28.17 1.25 -11.48
N PHE A 45 -27.23 2.05 -10.99
CA PHE A 45 -25.95 2.22 -11.67
C PHE A 45 -25.03 1.00 -11.53
N LEU A 46 -25.06 0.30 -10.39
CA LEU A 46 -24.37 -0.97 -10.21
C LEU A 46 -24.88 -2.01 -11.21
N ASP A 47 -26.20 -2.11 -11.41
CA ASP A 47 -26.78 -3.01 -12.42
C ASP A 47 -26.31 -2.66 -13.83
N LYS A 48 -26.22 -1.35 -14.15
CA LYS A 48 -25.65 -0.88 -15.42
C LYS A 48 -24.18 -1.25 -15.57
N ILE A 49 -23.37 -1.09 -14.53
CA ILE A 49 -21.96 -1.53 -14.51
C ILE A 49 -21.88 -3.03 -14.77
N LEU A 50 -22.65 -3.84 -14.03
CA LEU A 50 -22.68 -5.29 -14.17
C LEU A 50 -23.12 -5.73 -15.58
N GLY A 51 -24.10 -5.06 -16.18
CA GLY A 51 -24.51 -5.30 -17.56
C GLY A 51 -23.46 -4.90 -18.60
N SER A 52 -22.63 -3.90 -18.29
CA SER A 52 -21.55 -3.42 -19.17
C SER A 52 -20.30 -4.30 -19.16
N MET A 53 -20.16 -5.19 -18.17
CA MET A 53 -19.00 -6.10 -18.04
C MET A 53 -18.74 -6.93 -19.30
N LYS A 54 -19.78 -7.19 -20.10
CA LYS A 54 -19.67 -7.88 -21.38
C LYS A 54 -18.88 -7.15 -22.47
N ASN A 55 -18.60 -5.87 -22.25
CA ASN A 55 -17.87 -5.01 -23.16
C ASN A 55 -16.44 -4.70 -22.64
N ILE A 56 -16.00 -5.40 -21.60
CA ILE A 56 -14.70 -5.20 -20.95
C ILE A 56 -13.87 -6.46 -21.15
N TYR A 57 -12.66 -6.31 -21.67
CA TYR A 57 -11.73 -7.42 -21.77
C TYR A 57 -11.13 -7.77 -20.41
N MET A 58 -11.32 -9.02 -20.00
CA MET A 58 -10.75 -9.60 -18.77
C MET A 58 -9.80 -10.72 -19.18
N GLY A 59 -8.55 -10.38 -19.46
CA GLY A 59 -7.62 -11.29 -20.13
C GLY A 59 -7.80 -11.26 -21.65
N GLU A 60 -7.90 -12.43 -22.27
CA GLU A 60 -8.01 -12.57 -23.74
C GLU A 60 -9.45 -12.49 -24.27
N LYS A 61 -10.44 -12.46 -23.38
CA LYS A 61 -11.85 -12.51 -23.76
C LYS A 61 -12.60 -11.35 -23.15
N LEU A 62 -13.68 -10.94 -23.82
CA LEU A 62 -14.70 -10.12 -23.21
C LEU A 62 -15.26 -10.84 -22.00
N GLY A 63 -15.52 -10.09 -20.93
CA GLY A 63 -16.18 -10.62 -19.75
C GLY A 63 -17.53 -11.21 -20.12
N THR A 64 -17.92 -12.28 -19.48
CA THR A 64 -19.23 -12.92 -19.67
C THR A 64 -19.80 -13.26 -18.30
N ASN A 65 -21.11 -13.48 -18.24
CA ASN A 65 -21.76 -13.84 -16.98
C ASN A 65 -21.29 -15.19 -16.43
N SER A 66 -20.66 -16.03 -17.26
CA SER A 66 -20.04 -17.31 -16.87
C SER A 66 -18.59 -17.19 -16.43
N ASP A 67 -17.92 -16.06 -16.66
CA ASP A 67 -16.52 -15.90 -16.28
C ASP A 67 -16.36 -15.86 -14.76
N ALA A 68 -15.42 -16.66 -14.25
CA ALA A 68 -15.17 -16.78 -12.81
C ALA A 68 -14.85 -15.42 -12.16
N ASP A 69 -14.17 -14.51 -12.86
CA ASP A 69 -13.88 -13.17 -12.36
C ASP A 69 -15.13 -12.28 -12.28
N VAL A 70 -16.04 -12.36 -13.27
CA VAL A 70 -17.32 -11.62 -13.27
C VAL A 70 -18.24 -12.15 -12.18
N ILE A 71 -18.35 -13.47 -12.03
CA ILE A 71 -19.12 -14.12 -10.96
C ILE A 71 -18.56 -13.73 -9.59
N ALA A 72 -17.25 -13.84 -9.41
CA ALA A 72 -16.61 -13.46 -8.17
C ALA A 72 -16.85 -11.97 -7.86
N PHE A 73 -16.86 -11.10 -8.89
CA PHE A 73 -17.11 -9.68 -8.72
C PHE A 73 -18.53 -9.43 -8.22
N LYS A 74 -19.53 -10.00 -8.89
CA LYS A 74 -20.94 -9.96 -8.46
C LYS A 74 -21.11 -10.37 -6.99
N ASN A 75 -20.44 -11.45 -6.59
CA ASN A 75 -20.49 -11.94 -5.21
C ASN A 75 -19.87 -10.94 -4.20
N LYS A 76 -18.82 -10.20 -4.58
CA LYS A 76 -18.19 -9.19 -3.71
C LYS A 76 -18.97 -7.88 -3.63
N VAL A 77 -19.79 -7.56 -4.63
CA VAL A 77 -20.54 -6.29 -4.70
C VAL A 77 -22.03 -6.47 -4.47
N THR A 78 -22.43 -7.61 -3.92
CA THR A 78 -23.83 -7.88 -3.58
C THR A 78 -24.29 -6.93 -2.49
N ILE A 79 -25.37 -6.20 -2.77
CA ILE A 79 -26.04 -5.32 -1.81
C ILE A 79 -27.03 -6.15 -1.00
N ALA A 80 -26.82 -6.19 0.32
CA ALA A 80 -27.75 -6.83 1.24
C ALA A 80 -29.06 -6.04 1.30
N LYS A 81 -30.19 -6.75 1.25
CA LYS A 81 -31.55 -6.18 1.36
C LYS A 81 -32.20 -6.61 2.68
N PRO A 82 -33.07 -5.76 3.29
CA PRO A 82 -33.86 -6.14 4.46
C PRO A 82 -34.67 -7.41 4.19
N LYS A 83 -34.75 -8.32 5.17
CA LYS A 83 -35.56 -9.55 5.07
C LYS A 83 -36.85 -9.35 5.85
N SER A 84 -38.01 -9.49 5.21
CA SER A 84 -39.38 -9.48 5.79
C SER A 84 -39.48 -8.97 7.24
N GLY A 85 -39.44 -7.64 7.42
CA GLY A 85 -39.61 -6.97 8.72
C GLY A 85 -38.36 -6.84 9.59
N LYS A 86 -37.20 -7.37 9.18
CA LYS A 86 -35.93 -7.21 9.89
C LYS A 86 -35.03 -6.17 9.19
N PRO A 87 -34.52 -5.16 9.92
CA PRO A 87 -33.55 -4.23 9.37
C PRO A 87 -32.22 -4.93 9.06
N LEU A 88 -31.39 -4.30 8.24
CA LEU A 88 -30.02 -4.74 8.01
C LEU A 88 -29.23 -4.73 9.32
N THR A 89 -28.32 -5.68 9.47
CA THR A 89 -27.31 -5.67 10.54
C THR A 89 -26.26 -4.58 10.28
N ASP A 90 -25.59 -4.10 11.33
CA ASP A 90 -24.48 -3.14 11.18
C ASP A 90 -23.39 -3.65 10.23
N SER A 91 -23.15 -4.97 10.18
CA SER A 91 -22.19 -5.59 9.28
C SER A 91 -22.64 -5.54 7.82
N GLU A 92 -23.91 -5.81 7.54
CA GLU A 92 -24.50 -5.71 6.20
C GLU A 92 -24.50 -4.26 5.71
N MET A 93 -24.88 -3.32 6.57
CA MET A 93 -24.83 -1.89 6.27
C MET A 93 -23.41 -1.45 5.92
N LYS A 94 -22.43 -1.82 6.74
CA LYS A 94 -21.01 -1.52 6.49
C LYS A 94 -20.51 -2.13 5.17
N SER A 95 -20.96 -3.33 4.83
CA SER A 95 -20.63 -3.98 3.56
C SER A 95 -21.21 -3.21 2.37
N ASN A 96 -22.50 -2.85 2.43
CA ASN A 96 -23.16 -2.07 1.38
C ASN A 96 -22.46 -0.71 1.19
N MET A 97 -22.11 -0.01 2.27
CA MET A 97 -21.40 1.27 2.20
C MET A 97 -20.02 1.17 1.55
N ALA A 98 -19.32 0.05 1.74
CA ALA A 98 -18.04 -0.19 1.07
C ALA A 98 -18.24 -0.30 -0.44
N VAL A 99 -19.26 -1.05 -0.88
CA VAL A 99 -19.62 -1.17 -2.30
C VAL A 99 -20.02 0.18 -2.90
N TYR A 100 -20.88 0.94 -2.23
CA TYR A 100 -21.27 2.27 -2.67
C TYR A 100 -20.10 3.25 -2.74
N SER A 101 -19.20 3.19 -1.78
CA SER A 101 -17.96 4.00 -1.81
C SER A 101 -17.10 3.66 -3.03
N ASP A 102 -16.97 2.37 -3.36
CA ASP A 102 -16.22 1.93 -4.55
C ASP A 102 -16.91 2.38 -5.86
N ILE A 103 -18.25 2.40 -5.92
CA ILE A 103 -19.00 2.96 -7.07
C ILE A 103 -18.68 4.45 -7.23
N ILE A 104 -18.79 5.23 -6.14
CA ILE A 104 -18.53 6.68 -6.18
C ILE A 104 -17.09 6.97 -6.60
N ARG A 105 -16.11 6.20 -6.10
CA ARG A 105 -14.71 6.34 -6.51
C ARG A 105 -14.50 5.99 -7.97
N GLY A 106 -15.16 4.94 -8.46
CA GLY A 106 -15.17 4.56 -9.87
C GLY A 106 -15.72 5.68 -10.75
N ILE A 107 -16.86 6.26 -10.37
CA ILE A 107 -17.45 7.43 -11.05
C ILE A 107 -16.50 8.63 -11.00
N SER A 108 -15.97 8.96 -9.83
CA SER A 108 -15.04 10.09 -9.62
C SER A 108 -13.80 9.98 -10.53
N ALA A 109 -13.20 8.80 -10.60
CA ALA A 109 -12.08 8.52 -11.50
C ALA A 109 -12.51 8.56 -12.99
N ALA A 110 -13.67 8.01 -13.34
CA ALA A 110 -14.16 8.02 -14.73
C ALA A 110 -14.46 9.43 -15.24
N VAL A 111 -15.05 10.29 -14.42
CA VAL A 111 -15.27 11.71 -14.72
C VAL A 111 -13.93 12.41 -14.95
N CYS A 112 -12.95 12.24 -14.03
CA CYS A 112 -11.62 12.80 -14.20
C CYS A 112 -10.96 12.33 -15.50
N VAL A 113 -11.04 11.04 -15.81
CA VAL A 113 -10.43 10.51 -17.04
C VAL A 113 -11.07 11.12 -18.29
N ARG A 114 -12.41 11.17 -18.36
CA ARG A 114 -13.09 11.75 -19.53
C ARG A 114 -12.83 13.25 -19.70
N GLU A 115 -12.73 14.01 -18.61
CA GLU A 115 -12.58 15.47 -18.68
C GLU A 115 -11.11 15.92 -18.83
N ASP A 116 -10.20 15.30 -18.06
CA ASP A 116 -8.83 15.79 -17.85
C ASP A 116 -7.76 14.92 -18.53
N VAL A 117 -8.03 13.62 -18.75
CA VAL A 117 -7.04 12.67 -19.29
C VAL A 117 -7.21 12.46 -20.79
N LEU A 118 -8.44 12.19 -21.25
CA LEU A 118 -8.71 11.96 -22.67
C LEU A 118 -8.59 13.27 -23.45
N ILE A 119 -8.10 13.21 -24.68
CA ILE A 119 -7.86 14.39 -25.53
C ILE A 119 -8.75 14.37 -26.77
N GLY A 120 -9.09 15.56 -27.29
CA GLY A 120 -9.83 15.72 -28.54
C GLY A 120 -11.13 14.90 -28.60
N ALA A 121 -11.30 14.16 -29.70
CA ALA A 121 -12.47 13.33 -29.93
C ALA A 121 -12.64 12.18 -28.90
N HIS A 122 -11.56 11.74 -28.24
CA HIS A 122 -11.61 10.63 -27.28
C HIS A 122 -12.46 10.96 -26.05
N LYS A 123 -12.61 12.24 -25.68
CA LYS A 123 -13.45 12.67 -24.54
C LYS A 123 -14.91 12.19 -24.68
N LYS A 124 -15.42 12.15 -25.92
CA LYS A 124 -16.80 11.77 -26.26
C LYS A 124 -16.94 10.33 -26.73
N ALA A 125 -15.85 9.70 -27.17
CA ALA A 125 -15.87 8.32 -27.64
C ALA A 125 -15.98 7.32 -26.48
N THR A 126 -16.49 6.13 -26.79
CA THR A 126 -16.48 4.98 -25.87
C THR A 126 -15.18 4.20 -26.09
N PRO A 127 -14.34 4.02 -25.05
CA PRO A 127 -13.10 3.27 -25.19
C PRO A 127 -13.36 1.77 -25.31
N THR A 128 -12.44 1.05 -25.94
CA THR A 128 -12.25 -0.37 -25.61
C THR A 128 -11.54 -0.46 -24.27
N VAL A 129 -12.09 -1.22 -23.32
CA VAL A 129 -11.57 -1.30 -21.95
C VAL A 129 -10.92 -2.66 -21.73
N TYR A 130 -9.67 -2.66 -21.25
CA TYR A 130 -8.91 -3.86 -20.94
C TYR A 130 -8.44 -3.84 -19.48
N MET A 131 -8.76 -4.88 -18.72
CA MET A 131 -8.23 -5.09 -17.36
C MET A 131 -6.85 -5.76 -17.43
N THR A 132 -5.86 -5.30 -16.67
CA THR A 132 -4.44 -5.68 -16.83
C THR A 132 -3.82 -6.46 -15.65
N GLY A 133 -4.64 -7.02 -14.76
CA GLY A 133 -4.23 -7.67 -13.51
C GLY A 133 -3.75 -9.14 -13.55
N ASN A 134 -4.18 -9.95 -14.53
CA ASN A 134 -3.75 -11.36 -14.64
C ASN A 134 -2.99 -11.64 -15.93
N LYS A 135 -3.72 -11.54 -17.05
CA LYS A 135 -3.22 -11.70 -18.40
C LYS A 135 -3.63 -10.46 -19.18
N TRP A 136 -2.74 -9.93 -20.00
CA TRP A 136 -3.06 -8.81 -20.86
C TRP A 136 -3.68 -9.34 -22.16
N HIS A 137 -4.62 -8.59 -22.72
CA HIS A 137 -5.19 -8.94 -24.02
C HIS A 137 -4.11 -8.82 -25.11
N PRO A 138 -4.11 -9.66 -26.17
CA PRO A 138 -3.09 -9.61 -27.22
C PRO A 138 -2.92 -8.23 -27.87
N ASP A 139 -3.98 -7.43 -27.95
CA ASP A 139 -3.93 -6.06 -28.47
C ASP A 139 -3.02 -5.14 -27.63
N ILE A 140 -2.99 -5.36 -26.31
CA ILE A 140 -2.27 -4.48 -25.38
C ILE A 140 -1.01 -5.13 -24.80
N GLU A 141 -0.79 -6.44 -24.99
CA GLU A 141 0.40 -7.15 -24.53
C GLU A 141 1.73 -6.47 -24.94
N PRO A 142 1.88 -5.86 -26.13
CA PRO A 142 3.11 -5.13 -26.47
C PRO A 142 3.44 -3.96 -25.51
N PHE A 143 2.45 -3.39 -24.82
CA PHE A 143 2.65 -2.33 -23.82
C PHE A 143 2.99 -2.89 -22.42
N ASN A 144 3.01 -4.22 -22.24
CA ASN A 144 3.34 -4.89 -20.98
C ASN A 144 4.87 -4.93 -20.76
N ILE A 145 5.43 -3.81 -20.34
CA ILE A 145 6.87 -3.69 -20.09
C ILE A 145 7.23 -4.48 -18.82
N LYS A 146 8.09 -5.49 -18.95
CA LYS A 146 8.61 -6.27 -17.80
C LYS A 146 10.04 -5.83 -17.48
N LEU A 147 10.38 -5.70 -16.20
CA LEU A 147 11.77 -5.50 -15.77
C LEU A 147 12.44 -6.86 -15.58
N ASN A 148 13.71 -6.97 -16.00
CA ASN A 148 14.50 -8.18 -15.81
C ASN A 148 14.57 -8.55 -14.32
N GLY A 149 14.20 -9.79 -14.00
CA GLY A 149 14.17 -10.29 -12.62
C GLY A 149 12.95 -9.86 -11.79
N GLN A 150 12.04 -9.04 -12.33
CA GLN A 150 10.78 -8.68 -11.66
C GLN A 150 9.61 -9.50 -12.20
N LYS A 151 8.75 -9.95 -11.29
CA LYS A 151 7.54 -10.72 -11.62
C LYS A 151 6.33 -9.86 -12.00
N PHE A 152 6.49 -8.54 -12.02
CA PHE A 152 5.40 -7.58 -12.26
C PHE A 152 5.72 -6.65 -13.43
N ALA A 153 4.67 -6.12 -14.05
CA ALA A 153 4.78 -5.13 -15.12
C ALA A 153 5.28 -3.79 -14.56
N TYR A 154 6.26 -3.19 -15.22
CA TYR A 154 6.89 -1.92 -14.87
C TYR A 154 5.89 -0.75 -14.87
N ASN A 155 5.06 -0.68 -15.90
CA ASN A 155 4.01 0.32 -15.98
C ASN A 155 2.90 0.09 -14.95
N SER A 156 2.72 -1.14 -14.43
CA SER A 156 1.73 -1.46 -13.38
C SER A 156 0.36 -0.82 -13.63
N THR A 157 -0.08 -0.86 -14.88
CA THR A 157 -1.39 -0.38 -15.30
C THR A 157 -2.45 -1.29 -14.69
N ASP A 158 -3.52 -0.72 -14.14
CA ASP A 158 -4.69 -1.48 -13.66
C ASP A 158 -5.71 -1.67 -14.79
N ILE A 159 -5.86 -0.65 -15.64
CA ILE A 159 -6.76 -0.62 -16.80
C ILE A 159 -6.12 0.09 -17.99
N MET A 160 -6.28 -0.48 -19.18
CA MET A 160 -5.95 0.15 -20.47
C MET A 160 -7.22 0.59 -21.20
N LEU A 161 -7.22 1.82 -21.73
CA LEU A 161 -8.28 2.31 -22.62
C LEU A 161 -7.73 2.43 -24.04
N GLY A 162 -8.39 1.81 -25.02
CA GLY A 162 -8.01 1.85 -26.43
C GLY A 162 -8.95 2.72 -27.27
N PHE A 163 -8.36 3.52 -28.16
CA PHE A 163 -9.03 4.33 -29.19
C PHE A 163 -8.32 4.14 -30.54
N GLY A 164 -8.45 2.95 -31.12
CA GLY A 164 -7.72 2.60 -32.34
C GLY A 164 -6.21 2.54 -32.09
N LYS A 165 -5.47 3.56 -32.54
CA LYS A 165 -4.01 3.62 -32.38
C LYS A 165 -3.54 4.30 -31.10
N SER A 166 -4.43 4.89 -30.31
CA SER A 166 -4.06 5.55 -29.05
C SER A 166 -4.50 4.74 -27.84
N TYR A 167 -3.57 4.54 -26.89
CA TYR A 167 -3.78 3.79 -25.67
C TYR A 167 -3.47 4.62 -24.42
N TYR A 168 -4.32 4.49 -23.40
CA TYR A 168 -4.19 5.18 -22.12
C TYR A 168 -4.06 4.14 -21.01
N GLY A 169 -2.87 4.03 -20.44
CA GLY A 169 -2.60 3.23 -19.26
C GLY A 169 -2.97 4.00 -18.00
N ILE A 170 -3.95 3.48 -17.26
CA ILE A 170 -4.44 4.07 -16.01
C ILE A 170 -3.96 3.21 -14.83
N SER A 171 -3.16 3.80 -13.95
CA SER A 171 -2.94 3.26 -12.60
C SER A 171 -3.91 3.94 -11.65
N LEU A 172 -4.86 3.16 -11.16
CA LEU A 172 -5.95 3.60 -10.31
C LEU A 172 -5.53 3.62 -8.85
N LYS A 173 -6.00 4.64 -8.17
CA LYS A 173 -5.93 4.79 -6.72
C LYS A 173 -7.26 5.28 -6.18
N LYS A 174 -7.44 5.17 -4.87
CA LYS A 174 -8.67 5.56 -4.18
C LYS A 174 -8.40 6.37 -2.92
N LYS A 175 -9.29 7.31 -2.64
CA LYS A 175 -9.38 8.08 -1.39
C LYS A 175 -10.82 8.27 -0.95
N ASP A 176 -11.02 8.42 0.35
CA ASP A 176 -12.33 8.71 0.95
C ASP A 176 -12.71 10.19 0.73
N THR A 177 -11.75 11.10 0.94
CA THR A 177 -11.91 12.55 0.82
C THR A 177 -10.65 13.19 0.20
N PRO A 178 -10.73 14.44 -0.30
CA PRO A 178 -9.55 15.14 -0.84
C PRO A 178 -8.39 15.23 0.16
N ASP A 179 -8.72 15.48 1.43
CA ASP A 179 -7.76 15.65 2.52
C ASP A 179 -7.26 14.32 3.13
N ALA A 180 -7.81 13.19 2.71
CA ALA A 180 -7.35 11.89 3.17
C ALA A 180 -5.89 11.64 2.73
N PRO A 181 -5.09 10.89 3.52
CA PRO A 181 -3.73 10.54 3.16
C PRO A 181 -3.61 9.96 1.76
N ASP A 182 -2.51 10.27 1.08
CA ASP A 182 -2.29 9.76 -0.27
C ASP A 182 -2.19 8.24 -0.31
N PRO A 183 -2.85 7.59 -1.28
CA PRO A 183 -2.69 6.18 -1.51
C PRO A 183 -1.24 5.91 -1.94
N THR A 184 -0.69 4.80 -1.46
CA THR A 184 0.69 4.43 -1.75
C THR A 184 0.85 4.11 -3.24
N LEU A 185 1.87 4.69 -3.87
CA LEU A 185 2.25 4.42 -5.26
C LEU A 185 2.82 3.01 -5.43
N ILE A 186 3.51 2.52 -4.40
CA ILE A 186 4.05 1.16 -4.32
C ILE A 186 3.70 0.57 -2.96
N ASN A 187 3.41 -0.73 -2.93
CA ASN A 187 3.19 -1.51 -1.71
C ASN A 187 3.73 -2.93 -1.96
N LYS A 188 5.06 -3.06 -1.96
CA LYS A 188 5.77 -4.31 -2.27
C LYS A 188 6.76 -4.62 -1.15
N THR A 189 7.21 -5.86 -1.05
CA THR A 189 8.35 -6.16 -0.16
C THR A 189 9.61 -5.49 -0.70
N PHE A 190 10.49 -5.05 0.20
CA PHE A 190 11.72 -4.36 -0.18
C PHE A 190 12.56 -5.15 -1.20
N GLN A 191 12.69 -6.46 -1.02
CA GLN A 191 13.39 -7.33 -1.97
C GLN A 191 12.75 -7.35 -3.35
N ASN A 192 11.42 -7.45 -3.42
CA ASN A 192 10.71 -7.46 -4.71
C ASN A 192 10.79 -6.10 -5.42
N ALA A 193 10.82 -5.00 -4.68
CA ALA A 193 10.99 -3.66 -5.24
C ALA A 193 12.41 -3.44 -5.80
N LEU A 194 13.42 -4.15 -5.29
CA LEU A 194 14.83 -3.97 -5.63
C LEU A 194 15.46 -5.27 -6.12
N ALA A 195 14.76 -6.00 -6.99
CA ALA A 195 15.30 -7.20 -7.60
C ALA A 195 16.35 -6.86 -8.67
N GLY A 196 17.39 -7.71 -8.78
CA GLY A 196 18.42 -7.61 -9.82
C GLY A 196 19.85 -7.58 -9.29
N PRO A 197 20.85 -7.81 -10.15
CA PRO A 197 22.25 -7.95 -9.75
C PRO A 197 22.81 -6.71 -9.06
N ASN A 198 22.35 -5.51 -9.46
CA ASN A 198 22.81 -4.22 -8.93
C ASN A 198 22.45 -4.00 -7.45
N PHE A 199 21.51 -4.77 -6.90
CA PHE A 199 21.07 -4.64 -5.50
C PHE A 199 21.59 -5.76 -4.61
N LYS A 200 22.32 -6.74 -5.14
CA LYS A 200 22.75 -7.93 -4.37
C LYS A 200 23.52 -7.54 -3.10
N GLN A 201 24.46 -6.60 -3.21
CA GLN A 201 25.24 -6.15 -2.05
C GLN A 201 24.40 -5.31 -1.08
N LEU A 202 23.55 -4.41 -1.58
CA LEU A 202 22.61 -3.66 -0.76
C LEU A 202 21.69 -4.59 0.04
N LEU A 203 21.09 -5.58 -0.61
CA LEU A 203 20.18 -6.54 0.03
C LEU A 203 20.92 -7.37 1.09
N LYS A 204 22.17 -7.77 0.81
CA LYS A 204 23.03 -8.46 1.78
C LYS A 204 23.31 -7.59 3.00
N ASP A 205 23.73 -6.34 2.80
CA ASP A 205 24.06 -5.40 3.87
C ASP A 205 22.82 -5.06 4.73
N VAL A 206 21.68 -4.79 4.10
CA VAL A 206 20.40 -4.52 4.79
C VAL A 206 19.94 -5.74 5.58
N THR A 207 20.10 -6.96 5.02
CA THR A 207 19.73 -8.20 5.73
C THR A 207 20.64 -8.45 6.92
N ALA A 208 21.95 -8.26 6.78
CA ALA A 208 22.89 -8.40 7.90
C ALA A 208 22.61 -7.38 9.01
N ALA A 209 22.39 -6.11 8.65
CA ALA A 209 22.04 -5.04 9.57
C ALA A 209 20.73 -5.32 10.31
N LYS A 210 19.73 -5.84 9.60
CA LYS A 210 18.46 -6.30 10.16
C LYS A 210 18.68 -7.40 11.19
N THR A 211 19.38 -8.46 10.82
CA THR A 211 19.65 -9.61 11.70
C THR A 211 20.36 -9.16 12.97
N ALA A 212 21.44 -8.38 12.84
CA ALA A 212 22.19 -7.87 13.98
C ALA A 212 21.31 -7.01 14.91
N ALA A 213 20.52 -6.10 14.35
CA ALA A 213 19.72 -5.20 15.17
C ALA A 213 18.58 -5.90 15.91
N PHE A 214 17.89 -6.84 15.27
CA PHE A 214 16.83 -7.60 15.94
C PHE A 214 17.38 -8.62 16.93
N ALA A 215 18.54 -9.24 16.64
CA ALA A 215 19.18 -10.16 17.58
C ALA A 215 19.67 -9.40 18.82
N GLY A 216 20.14 -8.16 18.62
CA GLY A 216 20.43 -7.20 19.68
C GLY A 216 19.24 -6.97 20.62
N ILE A 217 18.00 -6.91 20.11
CA ILE A 217 16.80 -6.79 20.98
C ILE A 217 16.63 -8.03 21.87
N VAL A 218 16.94 -9.23 21.38
CA VAL A 218 16.89 -10.47 22.18
C VAL A 218 17.99 -10.46 23.24
N LEU A 219 19.20 -10.06 22.87
CA LEU A 219 20.32 -9.89 23.80
C LEU A 219 20.01 -8.87 24.89
N ASP A 220 19.44 -7.72 24.52
CA ASP A 220 18.99 -6.71 25.46
C ASP A 220 17.90 -7.25 26.40
N ALA A 221 16.99 -8.09 25.90
CA ALA A 221 15.97 -8.72 26.72
C ALA A 221 16.57 -9.71 27.73
N VAL A 222 17.61 -10.45 27.33
CA VAL A 222 18.38 -11.32 28.23
C VAL A 222 19.07 -10.51 29.31
N ASN A 223 19.78 -9.45 28.92
CA ASN A 223 20.51 -8.59 29.86
C ASN A 223 19.56 -7.84 30.83
N ALA A 224 18.36 -7.49 30.36
CA ALA A 224 17.33 -6.87 31.18
C ALA A 224 16.55 -7.88 32.03
N GLY A 225 16.84 -9.19 31.96
CA GLY A 225 16.10 -10.22 32.70
C GLY A 225 14.66 -10.41 32.25
N VAL A 226 14.32 -10.01 31.02
CA VAL A 226 12.99 -10.26 30.42
C VAL A 226 12.88 -11.72 29.99
N ILE A 227 13.99 -12.31 29.52
CA ILE A 227 14.13 -13.74 29.26
C ILE A 227 15.46 -14.23 29.84
N SER A 228 15.57 -15.50 30.24
CA SER A 228 16.83 -16.06 30.73
C SER A 228 17.71 -16.57 29.59
N TRP A 229 19.02 -16.29 29.66
CA TRP A 229 20.00 -16.88 28.73
C TRP A 229 20.00 -18.42 28.78
N LYS A 230 19.61 -19.01 29.92
CA LYS A 230 19.52 -20.47 30.10
C LYS A 230 18.41 -21.07 29.25
N ASP A 231 17.44 -20.28 28.82
CA ASP A 231 16.27 -20.74 28.07
C ASP A 231 16.37 -20.46 26.57
N VAL A 232 17.47 -19.84 26.14
CA VAL A 232 17.80 -19.71 24.73
C VAL A 232 18.58 -20.95 24.27
N CYS A 233 18.04 -21.63 23.27
CA CYS A 233 18.67 -22.80 22.67
C CYS A 233 19.68 -22.37 21.61
N MET A 234 20.90 -22.88 21.70
CA MET A 234 21.96 -22.64 20.72
C MET A 234 21.87 -23.58 19.52
N LYS A 235 21.44 -24.82 19.78
CA LYS A 235 21.17 -25.91 18.83
C LYS A 235 20.03 -26.77 19.39
N GLU A 236 19.59 -27.76 18.62
CA GLU A 236 18.58 -28.72 19.06
C GLU A 236 18.95 -29.35 20.41
N GLY A 237 18.18 -29.04 21.45
CA GLY A 237 18.41 -29.51 22.82
C GLY A 237 19.65 -28.96 23.53
N VAL A 238 20.44 -28.07 22.90
CA VAL A 238 21.69 -27.56 23.46
C VAL A 238 21.51 -26.13 23.96
N LYS A 239 21.68 -25.96 25.27
CA LYS A 239 21.69 -24.66 25.97
C LYS A 239 23.12 -24.29 26.37
N ALA A 240 23.39 -23.00 26.53
CA ALA A 240 24.68 -22.55 27.03
C ALA A 240 24.93 -23.06 28.45
N LYS A 241 26.18 -23.41 28.79
CA LYS A 241 26.55 -23.84 30.14
C LYS A 241 26.88 -22.68 31.07
N THR A 242 27.26 -21.54 30.51
CA THR A 242 27.61 -20.31 31.26
C THR A 242 27.13 -19.10 30.48
N GLN A 243 26.89 -17.99 31.18
CA GLN A 243 26.51 -16.73 30.55
C GLN A 243 27.59 -16.22 29.58
N LYS A 244 28.88 -16.44 29.89
CA LYS A 244 29.97 -16.13 28.97
C LYS A 244 29.84 -16.92 27.65
N LYS A 245 29.61 -18.23 27.73
CA LYS A 245 29.44 -19.07 26.53
C LYS A 245 28.19 -18.67 25.72
N PHE A 246 27.11 -18.30 26.41
CA PHE A 246 25.94 -17.73 25.75
C PHE A 246 26.31 -16.45 25.01
N SER A 247 26.97 -15.49 25.68
CA SER A 247 27.37 -14.22 25.09
C SER A 247 28.30 -14.39 23.90
N ASP A 248 29.33 -15.24 24.02
CA ASP A 248 30.29 -15.51 22.93
C ASP A 248 29.56 -16.06 21.69
N TRP A 249 28.61 -16.99 21.89
CA TRP A 249 27.78 -17.54 20.80
C TRP A 249 26.79 -16.52 20.24
N ALA A 250 26.07 -15.82 21.10
CA ALA A 250 25.01 -14.91 20.70
C ALA A 250 25.53 -13.67 19.92
N ASN A 251 26.83 -13.37 20.04
CA ASN A 251 27.53 -12.37 19.23
C ASN A 251 28.21 -12.97 17.98
N SER A 252 28.19 -14.29 17.78
CA SER A 252 28.71 -14.94 16.57
C SER A 252 27.70 -14.84 15.41
N PRO A 253 28.14 -14.93 14.13
CA PRO A 253 27.23 -14.97 12.99
C PRO A 253 26.14 -16.04 13.10
N GLU A 254 26.50 -17.22 13.61
CA GLU A 254 25.57 -18.34 13.82
C GLU A 254 24.55 -18.03 14.92
N GLY A 255 24.99 -17.44 16.04
CA GLY A 255 24.08 -17.07 17.12
C GLY A 255 23.13 -15.95 16.74
N LEU A 256 23.63 -14.91 16.05
CA LEU A 256 22.77 -13.83 15.54
C LEU A 256 21.69 -14.36 14.59
N ALA A 257 22.04 -15.30 13.71
CA ALA A 257 21.08 -15.95 12.82
C ALA A 257 20.04 -16.77 13.62
N GLU A 258 20.49 -17.60 14.55
CA GLU A 258 19.59 -18.47 15.33
C GLU A 258 18.64 -17.67 16.25
N LEU A 259 19.10 -16.58 16.87
CA LEU A 259 18.25 -15.71 17.70
C LEU A 259 17.07 -15.13 16.94
N ILE A 260 17.16 -15.05 15.61
CA ILE A 260 16.12 -14.53 14.74
C ILE A 260 15.32 -15.64 14.06
N GLU A 261 15.99 -16.69 13.59
CA GLU A 261 15.34 -17.82 12.93
C GLU A 261 14.54 -18.64 13.94
N CYS A 262 15.01 -18.73 15.19
CA CYS A 262 14.41 -19.49 16.28
C CYS A 262 14.18 -20.96 15.88
N LYS A 263 15.12 -21.58 15.15
CA LYS A 263 14.98 -22.97 14.67
C LYS A 263 14.86 -23.94 15.84
N TYR A 264 15.62 -23.70 16.90
CA TYR A 264 15.73 -24.58 18.06
C TYR A 264 14.99 -24.05 19.28
N ILE A 265 14.10 -23.06 19.10
CA ILE A 265 13.34 -22.47 20.20
C ILE A 265 12.56 -23.55 20.96
N ASP A 266 12.68 -23.53 22.27
CA ASP A 266 11.93 -24.43 23.13
C ASP A 266 10.44 -24.05 23.10
N LYS A 267 9.65 -24.73 22.27
CA LYS A 267 8.22 -24.44 22.09
C LYS A 267 7.38 -24.74 23.33
N THR A 268 7.90 -25.53 24.27
CA THR A 268 7.21 -25.79 25.55
C THR A 268 7.29 -24.58 26.46
N LEU A 269 8.39 -23.83 26.38
CA LEU A 269 8.58 -22.56 27.04
C LEU A 269 7.94 -21.45 26.20
N PHE A 270 8.41 -21.24 24.97
CA PHE A 270 8.13 -20.08 24.12
C PHE A 270 6.93 -20.21 23.17
N GLY A 271 6.13 -21.27 23.28
CA GLY A 271 4.99 -21.48 22.39
C GLY A 271 5.41 -21.60 20.91
N LYS A 272 4.52 -21.18 19.98
CA LYS A 272 4.76 -21.28 18.53
C LYS A 272 5.45 -20.06 17.91
N GLU A 273 5.73 -19.04 18.71
CA GLU A 273 6.13 -17.71 18.26
C GLU A 273 7.64 -17.48 18.47
N LYS A 274 8.24 -16.62 17.66
CA LYS A 274 9.68 -16.29 17.74
C LYS A 274 10.01 -15.35 18.90
N TYR A 275 11.28 -15.29 19.30
CA TYR A 275 11.76 -14.36 20.34
C TYR A 275 11.43 -12.90 20.03
N VAL A 276 11.53 -12.49 18.76
CA VAL A 276 11.13 -11.16 18.30
C VAL A 276 9.86 -11.29 17.45
N ASN A 277 8.71 -10.82 17.96
CA ASN A 277 7.46 -10.75 17.21
C ASN A 277 6.54 -9.60 17.70
N THR A 278 6.00 -8.79 16.78
CA THR A 278 5.02 -7.71 17.10
C THR A 278 3.67 -8.22 17.61
N LYS A 279 3.30 -9.44 17.20
CA LYS A 279 2.05 -10.13 17.58
C LYS A 279 2.21 -10.95 18.86
N GLY A 280 3.45 -11.21 19.25
CA GLY A 280 3.90 -11.61 20.59
C GLY A 280 4.09 -13.10 20.81
N TRP A 281 4.65 -13.42 21.98
CA TRP A 281 4.68 -14.74 22.61
C TRP A 281 3.70 -14.74 23.79
N SER A 282 2.78 -15.70 23.82
CA SER A 282 1.96 -16.03 24.99
C SER A 282 2.52 -17.31 25.61
N GLY A 283 3.03 -17.23 26.84
CA GLY A 283 3.45 -18.43 27.55
C GLY A 283 2.22 -19.26 27.90
N SER A 284 2.00 -20.39 27.24
CA SER A 284 1.14 -21.45 27.77
C SER A 284 1.73 -22.10 29.05
N GLY A 285 2.92 -21.68 29.47
CA GLY A 285 3.62 -22.11 30.68
C GLY A 285 3.67 -21.07 31.81
N PHE A 286 2.74 -20.11 31.90
CA PHE A 286 2.73 -19.11 32.99
C PHE A 286 2.80 -19.73 34.41
N SER A 287 2.32 -20.98 34.59
CA SER A 287 2.33 -21.67 35.89
C SER A 287 3.70 -22.25 36.30
N LYS A 288 4.74 -22.20 35.46
CA LYS A 288 6.05 -22.83 35.76
C LYS A 288 7.16 -21.82 36.09
N TYR A 289 6.92 -20.51 36.01
CA TYR A 289 7.95 -19.50 36.24
C TYR A 289 7.73 -18.76 37.56
N THR A 290 8.24 -19.33 38.65
CA THR A 290 8.25 -18.74 40.00
C THR A 290 9.66 -18.35 40.47
N GLY A 291 10.67 -18.39 39.58
CA GLY A 291 12.06 -18.08 39.92
C GLY A 291 12.39 -16.59 39.85
N SER A 292 13.25 -16.13 40.76
CA SER A 292 13.81 -14.77 40.91
C SER A 292 14.56 -14.20 39.70
N ASP A 293 14.74 -14.98 38.63
CA ASP A 293 15.62 -14.68 37.50
C ASP A 293 14.93 -13.87 36.39
N TYR A 294 13.66 -13.49 36.57
CA TYR A 294 12.87 -12.80 35.56
C TYR A 294 12.16 -11.55 36.09
N LEU A 295 12.03 -10.52 35.23
CA LEU A 295 11.04 -9.44 35.39
C LEU A 295 9.63 -9.95 35.03
N ILE A 296 9.16 -10.99 35.71
CA ILE A 296 7.78 -11.49 35.60
C ILE A 296 6.87 -10.57 36.44
N PRO A 297 5.62 -10.30 36.01
CA PRO A 297 4.63 -9.75 36.91
C PRO A 297 4.36 -10.77 38.00
N ASN A 298 4.66 -10.42 39.25
CA ASN A 298 4.38 -11.30 40.39
C ASN A 298 2.87 -11.63 40.40
N GLU A 299 2.50 -12.73 41.06
CA GLU A 299 1.11 -13.19 41.20
C GLU A 299 0.13 -12.08 41.63
N LYS A 300 0.62 -11.09 42.39
CA LYS A 300 -0.11 -9.89 42.82
C LYS A 300 -0.42 -8.90 41.67
N ASP A 301 0.43 -8.80 40.65
CA ASP A 301 0.26 -7.91 39.48
C ASP A 301 -0.75 -8.46 38.45
N LEU A 302 -1.05 -9.77 38.50
CA LEU A 302 -1.89 -10.46 37.51
C LEU A 302 -3.34 -10.67 37.98
N GLY A 303 -3.64 -10.38 39.25
CA GLY A 303 -4.84 -10.90 39.91
C GLY A 303 -4.73 -12.43 40.10
N LYS A 304 -5.47 -12.99 41.06
CA LYS A 304 -5.47 -14.44 41.33
C LYS A 304 -5.49 -15.24 40.02
N ILE A 305 -4.49 -16.10 39.85
CA ILE A 305 -4.35 -16.96 38.68
C ILE A 305 -5.44 -18.04 38.78
N GLU A 306 -6.65 -17.71 38.37
CA GLU A 306 -7.63 -18.73 38.01
C GLU A 306 -7.15 -19.40 36.72
N SER A 307 -7.14 -20.73 36.74
CA SER A 307 -6.84 -21.58 35.59
C SER A 307 -7.65 -21.13 34.36
N GLY A 308 -7.02 -20.42 33.42
CA GLY A 308 -7.69 -19.97 32.19
C GLY A 308 -7.42 -18.54 31.71
N LEU A 309 -6.25 -17.96 32.00
CA LEU A 309 -5.87 -16.70 31.34
C LEU A 309 -5.83 -16.90 29.81
N SER A 310 -6.79 -16.30 29.10
CA SER A 310 -6.79 -16.32 27.64
C SER A 310 -5.47 -15.75 27.10
N GLU A 311 -4.87 -16.40 26.10
CA GLU A 311 -3.66 -15.98 25.37
C GLU A 311 -3.64 -14.47 25.04
N LYS A 312 -4.81 -13.88 24.76
CA LYS A 312 -4.98 -12.44 24.50
C LYS A 312 -4.67 -11.52 25.69
N LYS A 313 -4.86 -11.94 26.94
CA LYS A 313 -4.55 -11.14 28.15
C LYS A 313 -3.05 -11.17 28.45
N VAL A 314 -2.41 -12.34 28.31
CA VAL A 314 -0.96 -12.52 28.47
C VAL A 314 -0.17 -11.69 27.45
N LEU A 315 -0.58 -11.70 26.18
CA LEU A 315 0.02 -10.92 25.10
C LEU A 315 -0.12 -9.40 25.26
N LYS A 316 -0.93 -8.92 26.20
CA LYS A 316 -1.10 -7.49 26.50
C LYS A 316 -0.36 -7.08 27.77
N ASN A 317 0.32 -8.01 28.44
CA ASN A 317 1.07 -7.71 29.65
C ASN A 317 2.27 -6.79 29.34
N PRO A 318 2.44 -5.66 30.06
CA PRO A 318 3.56 -4.74 29.88
C PRO A 318 4.96 -5.34 30.08
N LYS A 319 5.07 -6.45 30.83
CA LYS A 319 6.33 -7.17 31.09
C LYS A 319 6.59 -8.32 30.09
N SER A 320 5.71 -8.55 29.12
CA SER A 320 5.91 -9.60 28.11
C SER A 320 7.02 -9.25 27.11
N MET A 321 7.64 -10.26 26.50
CA MET A 321 8.59 -10.05 25.39
C MET A 321 7.96 -9.25 24.22
N ARG A 322 6.65 -9.42 23.98
CA ARG A 322 5.90 -8.60 23.01
C ARG A 322 5.92 -7.11 23.39
N ALA A 323 5.65 -6.80 24.64
CA ALA A 323 5.65 -5.42 25.13
C ALA A 323 7.07 -4.85 25.10
N TYR A 324 8.07 -5.65 25.46
CA TYR A 324 9.48 -5.28 25.39
C TYR A 324 9.94 -4.95 23.96
N VAL A 325 9.71 -5.85 23.02
CA VAL A 325 10.01 -5.66 21.59
C VAL A 325 9.28 -4.43 21.04
N ASN A 326 7.99 -4.28 21.33
CA ASN A 326 7.24 -3.09 20.90
C ASN A 326 7.76 -1.80 21.56
N GLY A 327 8.26 -1.86 22.80
CA GLY A 327 8.88 -0.73 23.48
C GLY A 327 10.15 -0.26 22.77
N ARG A 328 11.07 -1.20 22.47
CA ARG A 328 12.30 -0.92 21.71
C ARG A 328 12.01 -0.36 20.32
N LEU A 329 10.98 -0.87 19.65
CA LEU A 329 10.59 -0.40 18.31
C LEU A 329 9.88 0.96 18.32
N LYS A 330 9.27 1.33 19.46
CA LYS A 330 8.65 2.65 19.68
C LYS A 330 9.62 3.68 20.23
N GLU A 331 10.89 3.33 20.45
CA GLU A 331 11.90 4.28 20.92
C GLU A 331 11.92 5.50 19.99
N LYS A 332 11.57 6.65 20.58
CA LYS A 332 11.38 7.93 19.88
C LYS A 332 12.71 8.63 19.67
N ASP A 333 13.67 8.37 20.55
CA ASP A 333 15.05 8.81 20.35
C ASP A 333 15.70 7.91 19.29
N MET A 334 15.72 8.40 18.06
CA MET A 334 16.25 7.68 16.92
C MET A 334 17.72 7.27 17.13
N SER A 335 18.51 8.06 17.86
CA SER A 335 19.91 7.72 18.17
C SER A 335 20.03 6.45 19.03
N LYS A 336 18.99 6.12 19.80
CA LYS A 336 18.92 4.93 20.65
C LYS A 336 18.26 3.73 19.96
N ASN A 337 17.70 3.93 18.78
CA ASN A 337 16.99 2.85 18.09
C ASN A 337 17.91 2.12 17.09
N ALA A 338 18.57 1.06 17.60
CA ALA A 338 19.58 0.31 16.86
C ALA A 338 19.10 -0.24 15.50
N VAL A 339 17.84 -0.71 15.43
CA VAL A 339 17.21 -1.17 14.17
C VAL A 339 17.19 -0.03 13.14
N PHE A 340 16.81 1.17 13.57
CA PHE A 340 16.64 2.29 12.67
C PHE A 340 17.97 2.87 12.23
N ASN A 341 18.92 3.03 13.14
CA ASN A 341 20.26 3.52 12.80
C ASN A 341 20.95 2.61 11.78
N SER A 342 20.84 1.30 11.98
CA SER A 342 21.44 0.31 11.09
C SER A 342 20.81 0.36 9.69
N TYR A 343 19.48 0.48 9.60
CA TYR A 343 18.80 0.65 8.32
C TYR A 343 19.12 1.99 7.66
N ALA A 344 19.08 3.10 8.41
CA ALA A 344 19.35 4.43 7.88
C ALA A 344 20.77 4.57 7.34
N ALA A 345 21.76 4.02 8.03
CA ALA A 345 23.15 4.01 7.57
C ALA A 345 23.30 3.27 6.23
N ASN A 346 22.66 2.10 6.10
CA ASN A 346 22.69 1.33 4.85
C ASN A 346 21.92 2.02 3.72
N MET A 347 20.73 2.57 3.99
CA MET A 347 19.98 3.34 2.99
C MET A 347 20.75 4.57 2.52
N SER A 348 21.49 5.22 3.42
CA SER A 348 22.37 6.36 3.10
C SER A 348 23.57 5.93 2.25
N LYS A 349 24.22 4.81 2.61
CA LYS A 349 25.36 4.24 1.87
C LYS A 349 25.00 3.95 0.40
N TYR A 350 23.78 3.48 0.15
CA TYR A 350 23.31 3.13 -1.19
C TYR A 350 22.34 4.15 -1.80
N ALA A 351 22.27 5.37 -1.25
CA ALA A 351 21.19 6.30 -1.53
C ALA A 351 21.09 6.71 -3.01
N SER A 352 22.21 6.82 -3.73
CA SER A 352 22.20 7.15 -5.16
C SER A 352 21.57 6.04 -6.01
N VAL A 353 22.03 4.80 -5.82
CA VAL A 353 21.52 3.63 -6.56
C VAL A 353 20.06 3.34 -6.18
N LEU A 354 19.75 3.39 -4.89
CA LEU A 354 18.39 3.28 -4.36
C LEU A 354 17.48 4.35 -4.93
N GLY A 355 17.89 5.62 -4.87
CA GLY A 355 17.10 6.75 -5.31
C GLY A 355 16.76 6.69 -6.80
N ASN A 356 17.76 6.45 -7.66
CA ASN A 356 17.53 6.30 -9.10
C ASN A 356 16.56 5.16 -9.41
N SER A 357 16.73 4.02 -8.75
CA SER A 357 15.93 2.83 -8.99
C SER A 357 14.50 2.97 -8.47
N LEU A 358 14.32 3.54 -7.27
CA LEU A 358 13.01 3.79 -6.68
C LEU A 358 12.24 4.82 -7.50
N ILE A 359 12.90 5.88 -7.96
CA ILE A 359 12.27 6.87 -8.85
C ILE A 359 11.87 6.20 -10.17
N SER A 360 12.77 5.44 -10.79
CA SER A 360 12.44 4.72 -12.01
C SER A 360 11.23 3.81 -11.83
N ILE A 361 11.16 3.01 -10.76
CA ILE A 361 10.06 2.07 -10.55
C ILE A 361 8.76 2.77 -10.15
N ILE A 362 8.82 3.73 -9.22
CA ILE A 362 7.62 4.35 -8.64
C ILE A 362 7.03 5.37 -9.61
N LEU A 363 7.89 6.22 -10.18
CA LEU A 363 7.54 7.33 -11.06
C LEU A 363 7.62 6.97 -12.55
N LYS A 364 8.08 5.76 -12.88
CA LYS A 364 8.08 5.18 -14.24
C LYS A 364 8.90 5.99 -15.24
N THR A 365 10.04 6.53 -14.78
CA THR A 365 10.80 7.51 -15.56
C THR A 365 11.39 6.96 -16.86
N GLU A 366 11.54 5.64 -16.98
CA GLU A 366 12.08 4.98 -18.17
C GLU A 366 10.98 4.38 -19.07
N LEU A 367 9.69 4.61 -18.76
CA LEU A 367 8.61 3.92 -19.47
C LEU A 367 8.60 4.27 -20.97
N ASN A 368 8.80 5.54 -21.31
CA ASN A 368 8.80 5.98 -22.69
C ASN A 368 9.96 5.36 -23.49
N ASP A 369 11.17 5.33 -22.92
CA ASP A 369 12.34 4.75 -23.59
C ASP A 369 12.20 3.24 -23.75
N ARG A 370 11.61 2.57 -22.75
CA ARG A 370 11.32 1.14 -22.81
C ARG A 370 10.28 0.82 -23.88
N LEU A 371 9.23 1.62 -24.00
CA LEU A 371 8.22 1.46 -25.06
C LEU A 371 8.79 1.72 -26.46
N LYS A 372 9.67 2.72 -26.62
CA LYS A 372 10.39 2.98 -27.88
C LYS A 372 11.28 1.80 -28.30
N ALA A 373 11.82 1.07 -27.34
CA ALA A 373 12.63 -0.12 -27.61
C ALA A 373 11.81 -1.35 -28.03
N VAL A 374 10.50 -1.38 -27.74
CA VAL A 374 9.63 -2.50 -28.15
C VAL A 374 9.42 -2.45 -29.66
N ARG A 375 9.64 -3.59 -30.32
CA ARG A 375 9.34 -3.78 -31.75
C ARG A 375 8.09 -4.62 -31.91
N ILE A 376 7.29 -4.29 -32.92
CA ILE A 376 6.11 -5.09 -33.28
C ILE A 376 6.60 -6.36 -33.97
N THR A 377 6.36 -7.52 -33.35
CA THR A 377 6.86 -8.83 -33.84
C THR A 377 5.79 -9.67 -34.54
N ASP A 378 4.52 -9.28 -34.42
CA ASP A 378 3.39 -10.02 -34.98
C ASP A 378 3.15 -9.62 -36.45
N ASP A 379 3.22 -10.60 -37.33
CA ASP A 379 3.10 -10.43 -38.78
C ASP A 379 1.72 -9.95 -39.22
N ALA A 380 0.69 -10.21 -38.41
CA ALA A 380 -0.67 -9.76 -38.68
C ALA A 380 -0.90 -8.30 -38.26
N LYS A 381 -0.01 -7.70 -37.44
CA LYS A 381 -0.19 -6.34 -36.94
C LYS A 381 0.44 -5.29 -37.86
N ILE A 382 -0.24 -4.16 -37.98
CA ILE A 382 0.29 -3.00 -38.71
C ILE A 382 1.62 -2.57 -38.10
N GLY A 383 2.64 -2.42 -38.95
CA GLY A 383 3.95 -1.90 -38.53
C GLY A 383 4.94 -2.93 -37.98
N LYS A 384 4.84 -4.20 -38.38
CA LYS A 384 5.88 -5.23 -38.15
C LYS A 384 7.29 -4.64 -38.30
N GLY A 385 8.16 -4.90 -37.32
CA GLY A 385 9.55 -4.42 -37.25
C GLY A 385 9.72 -2.96 -36.84
N LYS A 386 8.67 -2.13 -36.87
CA LYS A 386 8.71 -0.74 -36.39
C LYS A 386 8.70 -0.69 -34.85
N ALA A 387 9.17 0.43 -34.31
CA ALA A 387 9.02 0.68 -32.88
C ALA A 387 7.54 0.83 -32.54
N LEU A 388 7.13 0.34 -31.38
CA LEU A 388 5.73 0.38 -30.93
C LEU A 388 5.19 1.81 -30.93
N THR A 389 6.01 2.76 -30.49
CA THR A 389 5.68 4.18 -30.41
C THR A 389 5.64 4.90 -31.76
N ASP A 390 6.13 4.29 -32.85
CA ASP A 390 6.01 4.86 -34.21
C ASP A 390 4.63 4.56 -34.82
N VAL A 391 3.90 3.61 -34.23
CA VAL A 391 2.62 3.11 -34.74
C VAL A 391 1.47 3.45 -33.81
N TYR A 392 1.74 3.45 -32.50
CA TYR A 392 0.74 3.67 -31.46
C TYR A 392 1.15 4.81 -30.54
N ASP A 393 0.16 5.65 -30.19
CA ASP A 393 0.32 6.62 -29.11
C ASP A 393 0.07 5.93 -27.78
N PHE A 394 0.96 6.12 -26.82
CA PHE A 394 0.78 5.60 -25.47
C PHE A 394 0.90 6.72 -24.44
N TYR A 395 -0.10 6.82 -23.57
CA TYR A 395 -0.13 7.75 -22.47
C TYR A 395 -0.29 7.01 -21.14
N PHE A 396 0.42 7.45 -20.10
CA PHE A 396 0.34 6.84 -18.77
C PHE A 396 -0.09 7.86 -17.72
N PHE A 397 -1.06 7.48 -16.88
CA PHE A 397 -1.61 8.35 -15.84
C PHE A 397 -1.79 7.62 -14.51
N LEU A 398 -1.43 8.31 -13.44
CA LEU A 398 -1.92 8.00 -12.10
C LEU A 398 -3.26 8.71 -11.89
N VAL A 399 -4.33 7.97 -11.63
CA VAL A 399 -5.67 8.53 -11.42
C VAL A 399 -6.17 8.14 -10.03
N THR A 400 -6.63 9.11 -9.25
CA THR A 400 -7.21 8.88 -7.92
C THR A 400 -8.69 9.22 -7.92
N GLY A 401 -9.54 8.21 -7.75
CA GLY A 401 -10.97 8.39 -7.48
C GLY A 401 -11.19 8.79 -6.02
N THR A 402 -11.99 9.83 -5.80
CA THR A 402 -12.23 10.39 -4.47
C THR A 402 -13.71 10.39 -4.12
N GLY A 403 -14.05 9.71 -3.03
CA GLY A 403 -15.40 9.72 -2.48
C GLY A 403 -15.64 8.56 -1.51
N SER A 404 -16.75 8.65 -0.79
CA SER A 404 -17.17 7.66 0.20
C SER A 404 -18.64 7.81 0.55
N VAL A 405 -19.24 6.71 0.96
CA VAL A 405 -20.50 6.71 1.70
C VAL A 405 -20.23 6.46 3.18
N SER A 406 -20.72 7.34 4.04
CA SER A 406 -20.65 7.18 5.50
C SER A 406 -22.04 7.25 6.12
N ILE A 407 -22.21 6.68 7.31
CA ILE A 407 -23.43 6.83 8.12
C ILE A 407 -23.04 7.58 9.38
N THR A 408 -23.71 8.70 9.61
CA THR A 408 -23.60 9.46 10.86
C THR A 408 -24.81 9.14 11.73
N LYS A 409 -24.57 8.69 12.96
CA LYS A 409 -25.60 8.47 13.97
C LYS A 409 -25.70 9.73 14.83
N LYS A 410 -26.85 10.38 14.85
CA LYS A 410 -27.16 11.54 15.71
C LYS A 410 -28.22 11.13 16.72
N THR A 411 -27.96 11.34 17.99
CA THR A 411 -29.00 11.16 19.02
C THR A 411 -29.89 12.39 19.03
N GLU A 412 -31.17 12.22 18.71
CA GLU A 412 -32.18 13.24 18.90
C GLU A 412 -32.90 13.00 20.23
N ILE A 413 -33.19 14.08 20.94
CA ILE A 413 -33.95 14.03 22.18
C ILE A 413 -35.29 14.67 21.88
N ASN A 414 -36.37 13.90 22.03
CA ASN A 414 -37.71 14.47 21.91
C ASN A 414 -37.88 15.53 23.02
N PRO A 415 -38.14 16.81 22.68
CA PRO A 415 -38.16 17.88 23.66
C PRO A 415 -39.32 17.74 24.68
N ARG A 416 -40.42 17.06 24.31
CA ARG A 416 -41.56 16.79 25.19
C ARG A 416 -41.37 15.55 26.05
N THR A 417 -40.97 14.42 25.47
CA THR A 417 -40.92 13.14 26.19
C THR A 417 -39.55 12.82 26.78
N LYS A 418 -38.53 13.63 26.45
CA LYS A 418 -37.11 13.36 26.74
C LYS A 418 -36.59 12.02 26.20
N ALA A 419 -37.38 11.31 25.40
CA ALA A 419 -36.98 10.06 24.79
C ALA A 419 -35.82 10.29 23.81
N LYS A 420 -34.78 9.47 23.93
CA LYS A 420 -33.65 9.45 23.01
C LYS A 420 -34.00 8.57 21.81
N SER A 421 -33.93 9.13 20.61
CA SER A 421 -33.94 8.37 19.36
C SER A 421 -32.58 8.50 18.69
N VAL A 422 -32.15 7.46 17.98
CA VAL A 422 -30.95 7.53 17.14
C VAL A 422 -31.42 7.74 15.70
N VAL A 423 -30.92 8.81 15.09
CA VAL A 423 -31.16 9.18 13.70
C VAL A 423 -29.89 8.88 12.92
N GLU A 424 -29.98 7.96 11.97
CA GLU A 424 -28.88 7.64 11.08
C GLU A 424 -29.07 8.38 9.75
N ASN A 425 -28.08 9.18 9.36
CA ASN A 425 -28.04 9.87 8.07
C ASN A 425 -26.89 9.32 7.24
N ALA A 426 -27.16 9.05 5.97
CA ALA A 426 -26.16 8.62 5.02
C ALA A 426 -25.58 9.86 4.34
N ASN A 427 -24.26 9.97 4.32
CA ASN A 427 -23.56 11.07 3.69
C ASN A 427 -22.77 10.52 2.51
N VAL A 428 -23.11 11.01 1.33
CA VAL A 428 -22.39 10.75 0.08
C VAL A 428 -21.37 11.88 -0.12
N SER A 429 -20.11 11.58 0.17
CA SER A 429 -18.98 12.45 -0.13
C SER A 429 -18.50 12.17 -1.55
N TYR A 430 -18.43 13.22 -2.36
CA TYR A 430 -17.92 13.15 -3.72
C TYR A 430 -16.97 14.32 -3.97
N SER A 431 -15.88 14.04 -4.68
CA SER A 431 -15.06 15.05 -5.32
C SER A 431 -14.62 14.53 -6.68
N LYS A 432 -14.43 15.41 -7.67
CA LYS A 432 -13.84 14.98 -8.94
C LYS A 432 -12.49 14.33 -8.66
N GLY A 433 -12.20 13.22 -9.35
CA GLY A 433 -10.91 12.57 -9.24
C GLY A 433 -9.76 13.49 -9.70
N THR A 434 -8.54 13.09 -9.39
CA THR A 434 -7.33 13.80 -9.82
C THR A 434 -6.48 12.90 -10.70
N SER A 435 -5.82 13.47 -11.70
CA SER A 435 -4.86 12.77 -12.54
C SER A 435 -3.48 13.40 -12.50
N THR A 436 -2.43 12.57 -12.58
CA THR A 436 -1.06 13.01 -12.83
C THR A 436 -0.48 12.18 -13.97
N SER A 437 -0.10 12.85 -15.06
CA SER A 437 0.50 12.18 -16.23
C SER A 437 1.97 11.87 -15.99
N LEU A 438 2.49 10.83 -16.66
CA LEU A 438 3.93 10.58 -16.69
C LEU A 438 4.71 11.80 -17.20
N LYS A 439 4.19 12.50 -18.21
CA LYS A 439 4.79 13.73 -18.74
C LYS A 439 4.93 14.81 -17.67
N THR A 440 3.90 15.02 -16.86
CA THR A 440 3.92 15.98 -15.74
C THR A 440 5.02 15.60 -14.73
N ILE A 441 5.14 14.31 -14.41
CA ILE A 441 6.17 13.78 -13.50
C ILE A 441 7.56 14.01 -14.06
N LEU A 442 7.81 13.65 -15.33
CA LEU A 442 9.09 13.84 -16.00
C LEU A 442 9.48 15.31 -16.06
N CYS A 443 8.56 16.19 -16.49
CA CYS A 443 8.77 17.63 -16.46
C CYS A 443 9.09 18.14 -15.06
N GLY A 444 8.40 17.67 -14.02
CA GLY A 444 8.69 18.03 -12.63
C GLY A 444 10.11 17.63 -12.19
N LEU A 445 10.57 16.44 -12.58
CA LEU A 445 11.93 15.98 -12.30
C LEU A 445 12.97 16.82 -13.06
N THR A 446 12.72 17.15 -14.32
CA THR A 446 13.58 18.04 -15.13
C THR A 446 13.62 19.45 -14.57
N ARG A 447 12.51 20.01 -14.07
CA ARG A 447 12.51 21.32 -13.39
C ARG A 447 13.43 21.32 -12.17
N ILE A 448 13.40 20.24 -11.38
CA ILE A 448 14.31 20.07 -10.25
C ILE A 448 15.77 19.98 -10.70
N GLU A 449 16.04 19.39 -11.87
CA GLU A 449 17.39 19.39 -12.45
C GLU A 449 17.82 20.80 -12.90
N ASN A 450 16.93 21.54 -13.56
CA ASN A 450 17.22 22.82 -14.21
C ASN A 450 17.25 24.02 -13.25
N ASP A 451 16.21 24.20 -12.43
CA ASP A 451 15.99 25.44 -11.65
C ASP A 451 17.04 25.65 -10.56
N LEU A 452 17.78 24.62 -10.22
CA LEU A 452 18.30 24.57 -8.88
C LEU A 452 19.76 24.99 -8.74
N LYS A 453 20.58 25.08 -9.79
CA LYS A 453 22.05 25.07 -9.63
C LYS A 453 22.53 23.92 -8.69
N LYS A 454 21.66 22.95 -8.35
CA LYS A 454 21.82 21.90 -7.35
C LYS A 454 22.42 20.69 -8.05
N LYS A 455 23.73 20.71 -8.21
CA LYS A 455 24.55 19.60 -8.73
C LYS A 455 24.61 18.41 -7.76
N GLY A 456 23.46 17.93 -7.29
CA GLY A 456 23.36 16.87 -6.31
C GLY A 456 22.41 15.76 -6.75
N GLY A 457 22.83 14.51 -6.54
CA GLY A 457 22.04 13.33 -6.89
C GLY A 457 20.88 13.08 -5.93
N TYR A 458 20.36 11.86 -5.97
CA TYR A 458 19.39 11.41 -4.98
C TYR A 458 20.07 11.07 -3.66
N PHE A 459 19.43 11.44 -2.57
CA PHE A 459 19.83 11.04 -1.23
C PHE A 459 18.61 10.73 -0.36
N ILE A 460 18.80 9.90 0.66
CA ILE A 460 17.74 9.45 1.56
C ILE A 460 18.02 9.98 2.95
N GLU A 461 17.00 10.53 3.61
CA GLU A 461 17.07 10.98 5.00
C GLU A 461 15.95 10.38 5.83
N LEU A 462 16.17 10.30 7.15
CA LEU A 462 15.13 9.90 8.09
C LEU A 462 14.10 11.03 8.24
N ASP A 463 12.82 10.67 8.22
CA ASP A 463 11.76 11.60 8.58
C ASP A 463 11.56 11.58 10.12
N ALA A 464 12.35 12.41 10.80
CA ALA A 464 12.32 12.55 12.25
C ALA A 464 11.00 13.14 12.77
N GLY A 465 10.26 13.89 11.95
CA GLY A 465 8.95 14.44 12.31
C GLY A 465 7.92 13.33 12.45
N LYS A 466 7.72 12.56 11.39
CA LYS A 466 6.85 11.38 11.42
C LYS A 466 7.35 10.30 12.37
N ALA A 467 8.65 10.29 12.69
CA ALA A 467 9.21 9.37 13.66
C ALA A 467 8.61 9.50 15.06
N LYS A 468 8.30 10.73 15.48
CA LYS A 468 7.80 11.02 16.83
C LYS A 468 6.33 10.63 17.02
N GLU A 469 5.59 10.51 15.92
CA GLU A 469 4.16 10.15 15.88
C GLU A 469 3.92 8.62 15.84
N ARG A 470 4.99 7.81 15.88
CA ARG A 470 4.92 6.35 15.73
C ARG A 470 4.24 5.66 16.91
N ASN A 471 3.31 4.76 16.58
CA ASN A 471 2.73 3.76 17.48
C ASN A 471 3.12 2.31 17.10
N ALA A 472 3.95 2.13 16.06
CA ALA A 472 4.30 0.84 15.47
C ALA A 472 5.75 0.82 14.92
N ALA A 473 6.26 -0.38 14.63
CA ALA A 473 7.58 -0.63 14.04
C ALA A 473 7.63 -0.21 12.55
N LYS A 474 7.67 1.10 12.32
CA LYS A 474 7.70 1.72 10.99
C LYS A 474 8.89 2.65 10.89
N ILE A 475 9.69 2.56 9.83
CA ILE A 475 10.72 3.54 9.47
C ILE A 475 10.15 4.51 8.45
N PHE A 476 10.24 5.80 8.74
CA PHE A 476 9.86 6.84 7.79
C PHE A 476 11.12 7.47 7.20
N LEU A 477 11.20 7.48 5.88
CA LEU A 477 12.31 8.03 5.11
C LEU A 477 11.77 9.03 4.09
N LYS A 478 12.63 9.97 3.70
CA LYS A 478 12.38 10.90 2.60
C LYS A 478 13.42 10.64 1.53
N LEU A 479 12.96 10.43 0.29
CA LEU A 479 13.85 10.45 -0.86
C LEU A 479 13.89 11.87 -1.38
N LYS A 480 15.07 12.48 -1.39
CA LYS A 480 15.29 13.86 -1.78
C LYS A 480 16.17 13.93 -3.02
N ARG A 481 16.05 15.03 -3.76
CA ARG A 481 16.93 15.36 -4.88
C ARG A 481 17.57 16.73 -4.67
N GLY A 482 18.87 16.82 -4.91
CA GLY A 482 19.67 18.03 -4.75
C GLY A 482 20.85 17.84 -3.81
N THR A 483 21.26 18.88 -3.10
CA THR A 483 22.34 18.85 -2.09
C THR A 483 21.75 18.84 -0.68
N LYS A 484 22.56 18.55 0.35
CA LYS A 484 22.09 18.60 1.75
C LYS A 484 21.58 19.98 2.18
N SER A 485 22.16 21.05 1.65
CA SER A 485 21.79 22.44 1.99
C SER A 485 20.59 22.96 1.20
N GLN A 486 20.32 22.35 0.04
CA GLN A 486 19.23 22.73 -0.83
C GLN A 486 18.76 21.48 -1.55
N SER A 487 17.53 21.05 -1.28
CA SER A 487 16.93 19.85 -1.88
C SER A 487 15.42 19.99 -2.01
N VAL A 488 14.82 19.12 -2.79
CA VAL A 488 13.36 18.92 -2.85
C VAL A 488 13.08 17.49 -2.39
N ASP A 489 12.15 17.34 -1.45
CA ASP A 489 11.63 16.03 -1.09
C ASP A 489 10.83 15.51 -2.29
N ILE A 490 11.10 14.31 -2.78
CA ILE A 490 10.40 13.71 -3.94
C ILE A 490 9.36 12.69 -3.47
N LEU A 491 9.79 11.76 -2.62
CA LEU A 491 8.95 10.71 -2.07
C LEU A 491 9.03 10.69 -0.55
N GLU A 492 7.88 10.46 0.08
CA GLU A 492 7.79 10.06 1.48
C GLU A 492 7.62 8.54 1.51
N MET A 493 8.52 7.85 2.20
CA MET A 493 8.62 6.39 2.21
C MET A 493 8.38 5.83 3.61
N GLU A 494 7.66 4.72 3.69
CA GLU A 494 7.44 3.94 4.91
C GLU A 494 7.98 2.52 4.71
N PHE A 495 8.84 2.07 5.62
CA PHE A 495 9.21 0.67 5.77
C PHE A 495 8.49 0.10 6.98
N ARG A 496 7.62 -0.87 6.73
CA ARG A 496 6.79 -1.47 7.77
C ARG A 496 7.14 -2.94 7.98
N PHE A 497 7.51 -3.29 9.19
CA PHE A 497 7.63 -4.69 9.61
C PHE A 497 6.24 -5.21 10.01
N LYS A 498 5.86 -6.40 9.53
CA LYS A 498 4.56 -7.02 9.81
C LYS A 498 4.75 -8.41 10.41
N GLY A 499 4.30 -8.60 11.66
CA GLY A 499 4.30 -9.91 12.30
C GLY A 499 5.71 -10.37 12.66
N ASP A 500 6.15 -11.44 11.98
CA ASP A 500 7.49 -12.00 12.04
C ASP A 500 8.50 -11.04 11.42
N PHE A 501 9.51 -10.65 12.19
CA PHE A 501 10.53 -9.73 11.72
C PHE A 501 11.48 -10.36 10.71
N MET A 502 11.44 -11.67 10.47
CA MET A 502 12.13 -12.29 9.33
C MET A 502 11.49 -11.97 8.00
N ALA A 503 10.20 -11.65 7.97
CA ALA A 503 9.56 -11.20 6.75
C ALA A 503 10.23 -9.92 6.24
N ASP A 504 10.32 -9.78 4.92
CA ASP A 504 10.79 -8.53 4.34
C ASP A 504 9.88 -7.37 4.73
N PRO A 505 10.45 -6.21 5.10
CA PRO A 505 9.64 -5.04 5.36
C PRO A 505 8.83 -4.69 4.10
N GLN A 506 7.58 -4.30 4.33
CA GLN A 506 6.78 -3.70 3.28
C GLN A 506 7.28 -2.29 3.03
N PHE A 507 7.61 -2.01 1.78
CA PHE A 507 8.01 -0.72 1.30
C PHE A 507 6.81 -0.01 0.68
N GLN A 508 6.51 1.16 1.22
CA GLN A 508 5.43 2.03 0.78
C GLN A 508 6.00 3.40 0.45
N ALA A 509 5.46 4.06 -0.59
CA ALA A 509 5.85 5.42 -0.92
C ALA A 509 4.67 6.22 -1.44
N VAL A 510 4.67 7.52 -1.14
CA VAL A 510 3.76 8.53 -1.70
C VAL A 510 4.58 9.71 -2.24
N LEU A 511 3.99 10.51 -3.13
CA LEU A 511 4.61 11.78 -3.53
C LEU A 511 4.66 12.70 -2.31
N SER A 512 5.79 13.39 -2.11
CA SER A 512 5.91 14.41 -1.07
C SER A 512 5.02 15.62 -1.39
N LYS A 513 4.74 16.43 -0.36
CA LYS A 513 4.07 17.73 -0.55
C LYS A 513 4.88 18.65 -1.45
N ASP A 514 6.19 18.75 -1.22
CA ASP A 514 7.08 19.62 -2.00
C ASP A 514 7.06 19.28 -3.49
N PHE A 515 7.13 17.99 -3.82
CA PHE A 515 7.13 17.58 -5.21
C PHE A 515 5.78 17.80 -5.86
N LYS A 516 4.67 17.60 -5.16
CA LYS A 516 3.35 17.96 -5.67
C LYS A 516 3.24 19.45 -6.01
N VAL A 517 3.86 20.33 -5.23
CA VAL A 517 3.94 21.77 -5.56
C VAL A 517 4.72 22.00 -6.85
N VAL A 518 5.82 21.27 -7.06
CA VAL A 518 6.59 21.30 -8.32
C VAL A 518 5.76 20.77 -9.51
N LEU A 519 4.88 19.79 -9.28
CA LEU A 519 4.00 19.23 -10.31
C LEU A 519 2.81 20.13 -10.63
N SER A 520 2.28 20.85 -9.63
CA SER A 520 1.13 21.75 -9.78
C SER A 520 1.49 23.14 -10.30
N SER A 521 2.78 23.49 -10.36
CA SER A 521 3.23 24.75 -10.94
C SER A 521 3.07 24.74 -12.46
N ASP A 522 1.83 24.85 -12.92
CA ASP A 522 1.47 25.35 -14.23
C ASP A 522 1.60 26.89 -14.23
N MET A 523 2.81 27.41 -13.97
CA MET A 523 3.15 28.80 -14.26
C MET A 523 3.22 28.96 -15.78
N ALA A 524 2.04 29.06 -16.39
CA ALA A 524 1.75 29.02 -17.83
C ALA A 524 2.43 30.11 -18.69
N ALA A 525 3.31 30.94 -18.12
CA ALA A 525 4.01 32.02 -18.83
C ALA A 525 5.54 31.86 -18.93
N MET A 526 6.24 31.18 -18.00
CA MET A 526 7.72 31.15 -18.05
C MET A 526 8.34 29.96 -18.84
N TYR A 527 7.64 28.85 -19.06
CA TYR A 527 8.31 27.58 -19.39
C TYR A 527 7.76 26.77 -20.58
N LYS A 528 7.07 27.38 -21.55
CA LYS A 528 6.67 26.73 -22.83
C LYS A 528 7.86 26.19 -23.67
N LYS A 529 9.12 26.47 -23.30
CA LYS A 529 10.32 26.02 -24.03
C LYS A 529 10.94 24.71 -23.51
N GLU A 530 10.80 24.34 -22.23
CA GLU A 530 11.64 23.30 -21.61
C GLU A 530 11.08 21.86 -21.68
N CYS A 531 9.77 21.67 -21.83
CA CYS A 531 9.16 20.33 -21.94
C CYS A 531 9.06 19.80 -23.39
N LYS A 532 9.84 20.34 -24.34
CA LYS A 532 9.80 19.92 -25.76
C LYS A 532 10.40 18.53 -26.04
N GLY A 533 10.99 17.87 -25.02
CA GLY A 533 11.64 16.57 -25.15
C GLY A 533 10.82 15.35 -24.71
N TYR A 534 9.59 15.52 -24.21
CA TYR A 534 8.77 14.44 -23.64
C TYR A 534 7.35 14.33 -24.22
#